data_AF-A0A9P3LME9-F1
#
_entry.id   AF-A0A9P3LME9-F1
#
_cell.length_a   1.000
_cell.length_b   1.000
_cell.length_c   1.000
_cell.angle_alpha   90.00
_cell.angle_beta   90.00
_cell.angle_gamma   90.00
#
_symmetry.space_group_name_H-M   'P 1'
#
loop_
_entity.id
_entity.type
_entity.pdbx_description
1 polymer ?
#
loop_
_entity_poly.entity_id
_entity_poly.type
_entity_poly.pdbx_seq_one_letter_code
_entity_poly.pdbx_strand_id
1 'polypeptide(L)' 'MAGGHDGPVKLDPAIERWNHMREAVYKHFRYTRSTTIISVLGLAVFPGLIYYTCTLTDLKWKYGGKRKGEPLAASS' A
#
# COMPACT_ATOMS: atom_id res chain seq x y z
N MET A 1 36.94 -9.39 -1.10
CA MET A 1 37.39 -10.33 -0.05
C MET A 1 37.27 -11.72 -0.61
N ALA A 2 38.40 -12.35 -0.93
CA ALA A 2 38.45 -13.76 -1.32
C ALA A 2 38.52 -14.60 -0.04
N GLY A 3 37.57 -15.52 0.13
CA GLY A 3 37.52 -16.43 1.26
C GLY A 3 36.72 -17.66 0.85
N GLY A 4 37.44 -18.67 0.35
CA GLY A 4 36.87 -20.01 0.24
C GLY A 4 36.68 -20.54 1.66
N HIS A 5 35.43 -20.73 2.06
CA HIS A 5 35.05 -21.47 3.26
C HIS A 5 33.58 -21.84 3.10
N ASP A 6 33.33 -23.11 2.77
CA ASP A 6 32.00 -23.69 2.72
C ASP A 6 31.36 -23.63 4.11
N GLY A 7 30.67 -22.53 4.41
CA GLY A 7 29.76 -22.43 5.54
C GLY A 7 28.63 -23.46 5.40
N PRO A 8 27.84 -23.74 6.46
CA PRO A 8 26.81 -24.79 6.46
C PRO A 8 25.71 -24.60 5.39
N VAL A 9 25.69 -23.46 4.71
CA VAL A 9 24.75 -23.12 3.65
C VAL A 9 25.51 -22.95 2.34
N LYS A 10 25.12 -23.72 1.32
CA LYS A 10 25.61 -23.52 -0.05
C LYS A 10 25.07 -22.19 -0.57
N LEU A 11 25.98 -21.26 -0.82
CA LEU A 11 25.63 -19.95 -1.39
C LEU A 11 25.40 -20.10 -2.89
N ASP A 12 24.14 -19.93 -3.31
CA ASP A 12 23.78 -19.86 -4.72
C ASP A 12 23.96 -18.41 -5.23
N PRO A 13 24.87 -18.16 -6.18
CA PRO A 13 25.09 -16.82 -6.71
C PRO A 13 23.84 -16.23 -7.39
N ALA A 14 22.88 -17.04 -7.85
CA ALA A 14 21.63 -16.54 -8.38
C ALA A 14 20.75 -15.91 -7.27
N ILE A 15 20.64 -16.58 -6.12
CA ILE A 15 19.85 -16.11 -4.97
C ILE A 15 20.47 -14.83 -4.39
N GLU A 16 21.80 -14.80 -4.24
CA GLU A 16 22.50 -13.61 -3.74
C GLU A 16 22.31 -12.40 -4.66
N ARG A 17 22.40 -12.59 -5.98
CA ARG A 17 22.17 -11.51 -6.95
C ARG A 17 20.74 -11.01 -6.93
N TRP A 18 19.75 -11.89 -6.78
CA TRP A 18 18.35 -11.48 -6.66
C TRP A 18 18.08 -10.72 -5.36
N ASN A 19 18.64 -11.18 -4.23
CA ASN A 19 18.58 -10.46 -2.96
C ASN A 19 19.20 -9.06 -3.10
N HIS A 20 20.42 -8.97 -3.64
CA HIS A 20 21.08 -7.71 -3.87
C HIS A 20 20.30 -6.79 -4.82
N MET A 21 19.72 -7.35 -5.89
CA MET A 21 18.85 -6.58 -6.80
C MET A 21 17.68 -5.98 -6.05
N ARG A 22 16.93 -6.77 -5.26
CA ARG A 22 15.77 -6.31 -4.48
C ARG A 22 16.13 -5.23 -3.47
N GLU A 23 17.22 -5.44 -2.73
CA GLU A 23 17.68 -4.48 -1.72
C GLU A 23 18.17 -3.17 -2.34
N ALA A 24 18.79 -3.23 -3.53
CA ALA A 24 19.31 -2.05 -4.24
C ALA A 24 18.30 -1.42 -5.23
N VAL A 25 17.03 -1.85 -5.28
CA VAL A 25 16.03 -1.33 -6.23
C VAL A 25 15.89 0.19 -6.12
N TYR A 26 15.83 0.73 -4.90
CA TYR A 26 15.61 2.16 -4.67
C TYR A 26 16.72 3.04 -5.27
N LYS A 27 17.96 2.53 -5.36
CA LYS A 27 19.10 3.28 -5.93
C LYS A 27 18.96 3.48 -7.44
N HIS A 28 18.24 2.59 -8.12
CA HIS A 28 18.08 2.59 -9.57
C HIS A 28 16.66 3.02 -9.99
N PHE A 29 15.82 3.41 -9.03
CA PHE A 29 14.46 3.83 -9.29
C PHE A 29 14.44 5.13 -10.11
N ARG A 30 13.53 5.20 -11.09
CA ARG A 30 13.29 6.41 -11.89
C ARG A 30 11.80 6.59 -12.14
N TYR A 31 11.33 7.83 -12.01
CA TYR A 31 9.98 8.20 -12.39
C TYR A 31 9.80 8.12 -13.92
N THR A 32 9.14 7.06 -14.36
CA THR A 32 8.59 6.92 -15.71
C THR A 32 7.10 7.24 -15.69
N ARG A 33 6.49 7.47 -16.87
CA ARG A 33 5.05 7.76 -16.97
C ARG A 33 4.20 6.73 -16.21
N SER A 34 4.52 5.44 -16.32
CA SER A 34 3.77 4.37 -15.63
C SER A 34 3.96 4.43 -14.12
N THR A 35 5.19 4.48 -13.62
CA THR A 35 5.47 4.49 -12.17
C THR A 35 4.95 5.76 -11.50
N THR A 36 4.99 6.91 -12.20
CA THR A 36 4.44 8.16 -11.68
C THR A 36 2.92 8.06 -11.51
N ILE A 37 2.20 7.54 -12.51
CA ILE A 37 0.74 7.34 -12.41
C ILE A 37 0.41 6.40 -11.24
N ILE A 38 1.12 5.27 -11.12
CA ILE A 38 0.91 4.32 -10.02
C ILE A 38 1.15 4.99 -8.67
N SER A 39 2.24 5.76 -8.53
CA SER A 39 2.55 6.45 -7.28
C SER A 39 1.51 7.50 -6.89
N VAL A 40 1.02 8.29 -7.85
CA VAL A 40 -0.01 9.32 -7.60
C VAL A 40 -1.35 8.66 -7.25
N LEU A 41 -1.74 7.63 -7.98
CA LEU A 41 -2.98 6.91 -7.71
C LEU A 41 -2.94 6.23 -6.33
N GLY A 42 -1.85 5.52 -6.02
CA GLY A 42 -1.72 4.76 -4.78
C GLY A 42 -1.51 5.64 -3.54
N LEU A 43 -0.74 6.72 -3.63
CA LEU A 43 -0.35 7.52 -2.47
C LEU A 43 -1.21 8.76 -2.25
N ALA A 44 -1.85 9.31 -3.28
CA ALA A 44 -2.66 10.52 -3.15
C ALA A 44 -4.14 10.23 -3.42
N VAL A 45 -4.46 9.68 -4.58
CA VAL A 45 -5.86 9.55 -5.02
C VAL A 45 -6.61 8.54 -4.14
N PHE A 46 -6.05 7.35 -3.92
CA PHE A 46 -6.69 6.32 -3.12
C PHE A 46 -6.97 6.75 -1.67
N PRO A 47 -5.99 7.22 -0.88
CA PRO A 47 -6.26 7.69 0.48
C PRO A 47 -7.13 8.96 0.49
N GLY A 48 -6.96 9.86 -0.47
CA GLY A 48 -7.80 11.07 -0.58
C GLY A 48 -9.26 10.75 -0.85
N LEU A 49 -9.53 9.76 -1.70
CA LEU A 49 -10.89 9.30 -2.01
C LEU A 49 -11.52 8.61 -0.80
N ILE A 50 -10.76 7.74 -0.10
CA ILE A 50 -11.23 7.14 1.15
C ILE A 50 -11.60 8.23 2.14
N TYR A 51 -10.68 9.14 2.44
CA TYR A 51 -10.91 10.24 3.38
C TYR A 51 -12.14 11.06 3.00
N TYR A 52 -12.27 11.45 1.73
CA TYR A 52 -13.43 12.18 1.23
C TYR A 52 -14.74 11.42 1.47
N THR A 53 -14.81 10.14 1.08
CA THR A 53 -16.02 9.33 1.30
C THR A 53 -16.33 9.13 2.78
N CYS A 54 -15.32 8.97 3.62
CA CYS A 54 -15.48 8.94 5.08
C CYS A 54 -16.09 10.24 5.58
N THR A 55 -15.54 11.41 5.21
CA THR A 55 -16.08 12.70 5.67
C THR A 55 -17.52 12.96 5.24
N LEU A 56 -17.92 12.50 4.05
CA LEU A 56 -19.31 12.63 3.58
C LEU A 56 -20.30 11.69 4.29
N THR A 57 -19.80 10.57 4.78
CA THR A 57 -20.62 9.55 5.46
C THR A 57 -20.51 9.63 6.97
N ASP A 58 -19.56 10.42 7.47
CA ASP A 58 -19.33 10.63 8.89
C ASP A 58 -20.58 11.21 9.54
N LEU A 59 -21.03 10.58 10.63
CA LEU A 59 -22.24 10.89 11.38
C LEU A 59 -23.56 10.89 10.58
N LYS A 60 -23.53 10.55 9.28
CA LYS A 60 -24.70 10.53 8.41
C LYS A 60 -25.68 9.41 8.78
N TRP A 61 -25.21 8.33 9.39
CA TRP A 61 -26.01 7.15 9.66
C TRP A 61 -26.11 6.85 11.15
N LYS A 62 -27.33 6.64 11.65
CA LYS A 62 -27.62 6.29 13.05
C LYS A 62 -28.48 5.05 13.13
N TYR A 63 -27.86 3.91 13.36
CA TYR A 63 -28.53 2.60 13.43
C TYR A 63 -28.95 2.19 14.85
N GLY A 64 -28.53 2.92 15.88
CA GLY A 64 -28.83 2.59 17.27
C GLY A 64 -30.33 2.57 17.56
N GLY A 65 -30.85 1.39 17.95
CA GLY A 65 -32.24 1.21 18.40
C GLY A 65 -33.34 1.42 17.35
N LYS A 66 -33.00 1.55 16.06
CA LYS A 66 -33.96 1.86 14.98
C LYS A 66 -34.94 0.70 14.72
N ARG A 67 -36.22 1.01 14.54
CA ARG A 67 -37.29 0.03 14.22
C ARG A 67 -37.61 -0.01 12.72
N LYS A 68 -38.34 -1.04 12.29
CA LYS A 68 -38.75 -1.21 10.88
C LYS A 68 -39.57 0.00 10.42
N GLY A 69 -39.11 0.64 9.34
CA GLY A 69 -39.76 1.82 8.74
C GLY A 69 -39.22 3.17 9.24
N GLU A 70 -38.32 3.18 10.22
CA GLU A 70 -37.69 4.42 10.68
C GLU A 70 -36.49 4.81 9.79
N PRO A 71 -36.29 6.11 9.50
CA PRO A 71 -35.17 6.57 8.70
C PRO A 71 -33.84 6.34 9.44
N LEU A 72 -32.85 5.82 8.69
CA LEU A 72 -31.51 5.50 9.18
C LEU A 72 -30.52 6.67 9.02
N ALA A 73 -30.85 7.63 8.15
CA ALA A 73 -30.12 8.87 8.06
C ALA A 73 -30.30 9.67 9.36
N ALA A 74 -29.20 10.21 9.88
CA ALA A 74 -29.26 11.24 10.91
C ALA A 74 -29.94 12.45 10.29
N SER A 75 -31.04 12.93 10.91
CA SER A 75 -31.65 14.21 10.51
C SER A 75 -30.59 15.29 10.61
N SER A 76 -30.35 15.99 9.50
CA SER A 76 -29.60 17.25 9.48
C SER A 76 -30.35 18.33 10.23
#